data_AF-A0AAW1TQ26-F1
#
_entry.id   AF-A0AAW1TQ26-F1
#
_cell.length_a   1.000
_cell.length_b   1.000
_cell.length_c   1.000
_cell.angle_alpha   90.00
_cell.angle_beta   90.00
_cell.angle_gamma   90.00
#
_symmetry.space_group_name_H-M   'P 1'
#
loop_
_entity.id
_entity.type
_entity.pdbx_description
1 polymer ?
#
loop_
_entity_poly.entity_id
_entity_poly.type
_entity_poly.pdbx_seq_one_letter_code
_entity_poly.pdbx_strand_id
1 'polypeptide(L)'
;MSDSEKRTISINQGHCKFFVKRKKRYCRMKVKQSELYCCEHQIEHTHGEKNNFNIRIPCPLDSKHSCYQNKLQKHLRICNARPKTFQSFILKGVNSGYSPNDIRQENVSISLSDQSVADVMNVIDRVKSIYNGKHIEPTEKICTHPIVEDEMKSPIYGDKTKKHLKQISSVLGLLSEYNLLKKILVLLKLGLDEVH
;
A
#
# COMPACT_ATOMS: atom_id res chain seq x y z
N MET A 1 34.04 -19.38 -42.79
CA MET A 1 32.95 -18.59 -43.39
C MET A 1 31.83 -19.57 -43.68
N SER A 2 30.67 -19.59 -43.04
CA SER A 2 30.01 -18.68 -42.12
C SER A 2 28.95 -19.47 -41.34
N ASP A 3 29.04 -19.40 -40.01
CA ASP A 3 28.05 -19.93 -39.07
C ASP A 3 26.69 -19.25 -39.25
N SER A 4 25.64 -20.05 -39.39
CA SER A 4 24.26 -19.59 -39.17
C SER A 4 23.43 -20.72 -38.59
N GLU A 5 23.83 -21.15 -37.38
CA GLU A 5 23.02 -21.98 -36.51
C GLU A 5 21.69 -21.27 -36.20
N LYS A 6 20.64 -21.77 -36.85
CA LYS A 6 19.25 -21.46 -36.53
C LYS A 6 19.00 -21.92 -35.09
N ARG A 7 19.06 -20.99 -34.14
CA ARG A 7 18.54 -21.19 -32.78
C ARG A 7 17.03 -21.40 -32.86
N THR A 8 16.61 -22.66 -32.88
CA THR A 8 15.22 -23.08 -32.75
C THR A 8 14.75 -22.72 -31.34
N ILE A 9 14.07 -21.58 -31.21
CA ILE A 9 13.52 -21.11 -29.92
C ILE A 9 12.31 -21.99 -29.60
N SER A 10 12.42 -22.81 -28.55
CA SER A 10 11.33 -23.64 -28.06
C SER A 10 10.15 -22.75 -27.62
N ILE A 11 9.04 -22.85 -28.33
CA ILE A 11 7.77 -22.24 -27.93
C ILE A 11 7.28 -23.04 -26.73
N ASN A 12 7.56 -22.54 -25.53
CA ASN A 12 7.16 -23.19 -24.29
C ASN A 12 5.62 -23.11 -24.16
N GLN A 13 4.94 -24.24 -24.37
CA GLN A 13 3.48 -24.32 -24.28
C GLN A 13 3.02 -23.76 -22.93
N GLY A 14 2.07 -22.83 -22.93
CA GLY A 14 1.55 -22.18 -21.71
C GLY A 14 2.30 -20.91 -21.25
N HIS A 15 3.21 -20.36 -22.06
CA HIS A 15 3.83 -19.05 -21.81
C HIS A 15 3.46 -18.01 -22.87
N CYS A 16 3.51 -16.74 -22.48
CA CYS A 16 3.10 -15.61 -23.31
C CYS A 16 4.01 -15.46 -24.55
N LYS A 17 3.38 -15.36 -25.74
CA LYS A 17 4.08 -15.23 -27.02
C LYS A 17 4.62 -13.83 -27.34
N PHE A 18 4.53 -12.87 -26.41
CA PHE A 18 5.01 -11.50 -26.62
C PHE A 18 6.55 -11.43 -26.57
N PHE A 19 7.18 -10.79 -27.57
CA PHE A 19 8.63 -10.63 -27.63
C PHE A 19 9.09 -9.28 -27.04
N VAL A 20 9.81 -9.32 -25.92
CA VAL A 20 10.29 -8.11 -25.25
C VAL A 20 11.58 -7.64 -25.92
N LYS A 21 11.47 -6.69 -26.87
CA LYS A 21 12.59 -6.16 -27.66
C LYS A 21 13.81 -5.77 -26.81
N ARG A 22 13.60 -5.01 -25.72
CA ARG A 22 14.67 -4.58 -24.80
C ARG A 22 15.44 -5.74 -24.16
N LYS A 23 14.76 -6.86 -23.88
CA LYS A 23 15.35 -8.02 -23.18
C LYS A 23 15.72 -9.17 -24.13
N LYS A 24 15.49 -9.01 -25.45
CA LYS A 24 15.74 -10.00 -26.51
C LYS A 24 15.23 -11.42 -26.17
N ARG A 25 14.05 -11.51 -25.55
CA ARG A 25 13.42 -12.79 -25.17
C ARG A 25 11.89 -12.69 -25.13
N TYR A 26 11.22 -13.83 -25.26
CA TYR A 26 9.78 -13.94 -25.02
C TYR A 26 9.42 -13.71 -23.54
N CYS A 27 8.20 -13.22 -23.32
CA CYS A 27 7.65 -13.04 -22.00
C CYS A 27 7.54 -14.40 -21.28
N ARG A 28 8.03 -14.46 -20.04
CA ARG A 28 8.00 -15.68 -19.21
C ARG A 28 6.72 -15.83 -18.40
N MET A 29 5.74 -14.96 -18.62
CA MET A 29 4.48 -15.01 -17.88
C MET A 29 3.62 -16.15 -18.41
N LYS A 30 3.00 -16.91 -17.50
CA LYS A 30 2.07 -17.99 -17.88
C LYS A 30 0.80 -17.41 -18.49
N VAL A 31 0.24 -18.11 -19.47
CA VAL A 31 -1.05 -17.77 -20.09
C VAL A 31 -2.14 -18.65 -19.52
N LYS A 32 -3.36 -18.14 -19.54
CA LYS A 32 -4.55 -18.94 -19.23
C LYS A 32 -4.75 -19.99 -20.32
N GLN A 33 -5.38 -21.12 -19.98
CA GLN A 33 -5.79 -22.12 -20.96
C GLN A 33 -6.56 -21.43 -22.10
N SER A 34 -6.16 -21.71 -23.34
CA SER A 34 -6.66 -21.11 -24.60
C SER A 34 -6.24 -19.66 -24.94
N GLU A 35 -5.39 -19.00 -24.16
CA GLU A 35 -4.90 -17.65 -24.46
C GLU A 35 -3.45 -17.67 -24.96
N LEU A 36 -3.07 -16.73 -25.84
CA LEU A 36 -1.72 -16.64 -26.41
C LEU A 36 -0.80 -15.64 -25.67
N TYR A 37 -1.39 -14.71 -24.93
CA TYR A 37 -0.69 -13.63 -24.24
C TYR A 37 -1.06 -13.59 -22.75
N CYS A 38 -0.15 -13.08 -21.91
CA CYS A 38 -0.44 -12.92 -20.49
C CYS A 38 -1.34 -11.71 -20.24
N CYS A 39 -1.88 -11.58 -19.03
CA CYS A 39 -2.81 -10.51 -18.65
C CYS A 39 -2.33 -9.08 -18.97
N GLU A 40 -1.01 -8.87 -19.01
CA GLU A 40 -0.40 -7.58 -19.36
C GLU A 40 -0.37 -7.35 -20.88
N HIS A 41 0.16 -8.31 -21.64
CA HIS A 41 0.34 -8.18 -23.10
C HIS A 41 -0.90 -8.59 -23.92
N GLN A 42 -1.98 -9.04 -23.29
CA GLN A 42 -3.25 -9.33 -23.98
C GLN A 42 -3.93 -8.05 -24.49
N ILE A 43 -3.72 -6.91 -23.81
CA ILE A 43 -4.33 -5.62 -24.14
C ILE A 43 -3.85 -5.12 -25.50
N GLU A 44 -2.58 -5.35 -25.84
CA GLU A 44 -1.96 -4.87 -27.08
C GLU A 44 -2.42 -5.65 -28.34
N HIS A 45 -2.97 -6.84 -28.18
CA HIS A 45 -3.26 -7.77 -29.28
C HIS A 45 -4.73 -8.17 -29.44
N THR A 46 -5.64 -7.72 -28.57
CA THR A 46 -7.06 -8.13 -28.56
C THR A 46 -8.02 -7.13 -29.20
N HIS A 47 -7.53 -6.14 -29.97
CA HIS A 47 -8.40 -5.21 -30.70
C HIS A 47 -9.26 -5.84 -31.81
N GLY A 48 -9.14 -7.15 -32.06
CA GLY A 48 -9.68 -7.80 -33.27
C GLY A 48 -10.82 -8.79 -33.08
N GLU A 49 -10.72 -9.82 -32.23
CA GLU A 49 -11.62 -10.97 -32.38
C GLU A 49 -12.04 -11.68 -31.08
N LYS A 50 -13.37 -11.79 -30.97
CA LYS A 50 -14.21 -12.83 -30.35
C LYS A 50 -14.32 -12.88 -28.82
N ASN A 51 -15.57 -12.70 -28.39
CA ASN A 51 -16.16 -12.73 -27.04
C ASN A 51 -16.06 -11.43 -26.23
N ASN A 52 -17.13 -10.65 -26.32
CA ASN A 52 -17.40 -9.34 -25.70
C ASN A 52 -17.26 -9.31 -24.14
N PHE A 53 -16.87 -10.42 -23.51
CA PHE A 53 -16.86 -10.61 -22.06
C PHE A 53 -15.47 -10.55 -21.42
N ASN A 54 -14.38 -10.53 -22.20
CA ASN A 54 -13.02 -10.60 -21.65
C ASN A 54 -12.08 -9.49 -22.15
N ILE A 55 -12.64 -8.44 -22.74
CA ILE A 55 -11.87 -7.27 -23.17
C ILE A 55 -11.35 -6.55 -21.93
N ARG A 56 -10.03 -6.31 -21.87
CA ARG A 56 -9.41 -5.44 -20.87
C ARG A 56 -9.33 -4.02 -21.42
N ILE A 57 -9.80 -3.06 -20.65
CA ILE A 57 -9.74 -1.63 -20.96
C ILE A 57 -8.83 -0.93 -19.94
N PRO A 58 -8.16 0.17 -20.32
CA PRO A 58 -7.46 1.01 -19.35
C PRO A 58 -8.46 1.53 -18.32
N CYS A 59 -8.04 1.68 -17.07
CA CYS A 59 -8.90 2.24 -16.04
C CYS A 59 -9.18 3.72 -16.33
N PRO A 60 -10.43 4.18 -16.23
CA PRO A 60 -10.79 5.58 -16.49
C PRO A 60 -10.29 6.54 -15.39
N LEU A 61 -9.86 6.02 -14.23
CA LEU A 61 -9.33 6.81 -13.12
C LEU A 61 -7.80 6.92 -13.14
N ASP A 62 -7.10 5.95 -13.73
CA ASP A 62 -5.64 5.93 -13.89
C ASP A 62 -5.26 5.04 -15.08
N SER A 63 -4.66 5.62 -16.11
CA SER A 63 -4.28 4.91 -17.33
C SER A 63 -3.11 3.93 -17.13
N LYS A 64 -2.45 3.93 -15.97
CA LYS A 64 -1.31 3.04 -15.66
C LYS A 64 -1.72 1.59 -15.40
N HIS A 65 -3.01 1.30 -15.22
CA HIS A 65 -3.48 -0.06 -15.04
C HIS A 65 -4.77 -0.33 -15.83
N SER A 66 -5.10 -1.62 -15.97
CA SER A 66 -6.23 -2.09 -16.76
C SER A 66 -7.17 -2.99 -15.96
N CYS A 67 -8.44 -3.03 -16.38
CA CYS A 67 -9.46 -3.88 -15.81
C CYS A 67 -10.30 -4.53 -16.91
N TYR A 68 -11.02 -5.61 -16.60
CA TYR A 68 -11.96 -6.18 -17.57
C TYR A 68 -13.17 -5.27 -17.72
N GLN A 69 -13.61 -5.02 -18.95
CA GLN A 69 -14.74 -4.13 -19.27
C GLN A 69 -16.00 -4.51 -18.49
N ASN A 70 -16.33 -5.80 -18.42
CA ASN A 70 -17.47 -6.31 -17.65
C ASN A 70 -17.32 -6.19 -16.13
N LYS A 71 -16.10 -5.99 -15.61
CA LYS A 71 -15.80 -5.81 -14.19
C LYS A 71 -15.45 -4.37 -13.84
N LEU A 72 -15.63 -3.42 -14.76
CA LEU A 72 -15.30 -2.01 -14.54
C LEU A 72 -15.99 -1.45 -13.29
N GLN A 73 -17.30 -1.67 -13.13
CA GLN A 73 -18.04 -1.17 -11.97
C GLN A 73 -17.48 -1.71 -10.64
N LYS A 74 -17.14 -3.00 -10.58
CA LYS A 74 -16.51 -3.60 -9.38
C LYS A 74 -15.12 -3.01 -9.15
N HIS A 75 -14.33 -2.88 -10.22
CA HIS A 75 -13.01 -2.27 -10.18
C HIS A 75 -13.04 -0.84 -9.64
N LEU A 76 -13.95 0.02 -10.11
CA LEU A 76 -14.06 1.41 -9.67
C LEU A 76 -14.28 1.56 -8.16
N ARG A 77 -14.93 0.57 -7.52
CA ARG A 77 -15.15 0.57 -6.06
C ARG A 77 -13.87 0.32 -5.27
N ILE A 78 -12.98 -0.54 -5.79
CA ILE A 78 -11.73 -0.98 -5.14
C ILE A 78 -10.48 -0.30 -5.73
N CYS A 79 -10.65 0.57 -6.72
CA CYS A 79 -9.54 1.20 -7.42
C CYS A 79 -8.79 2.14 -6.46
N ASN A 80 -7.46 2.03 -6.44
CA ASN A 80 -6.61 2.92 -5.64
C ASN A 80 -6.68 4.39 -6.09
N ALA A 81 -6.96 4.62 -7.37
CA ALA A 81 -7.14 5.94 -7.96
C ALA A 81 -8.55 6.53 -7.75
N ARG A 82 -9.44 5.81 -7.05
CA ARG A 82 -10.77 6.32 -6.71
C ARG A 82 -10.65 7.60 -5.87
N PRO A 83 -11.40 8.66 -6.22
CA PRO A 83 -11.49 9.85 -5.37
C PRO A 83 -11.95 9.47 -3.97
N LYS A 84 -11.10 9.72 -2.98
CA LYS A 84 -11.44 9.49 -1.57
C LYS A 84 -12.26 10.68 -1.10
N THR A 85 -13.49 10.43 -0.69
CA THR A 85 -14.29 11.39 0.08
C THR A 85 -13.67 11.48 1.48
N PHE A 86 -12.94 12.55 1.74
CA PHE A 86 -12.47 12.84 3.09
C PHE A 86 -13.66 13.32 3.94
N GLN A 87 -13.69 12.93 5.21
CA GLN A 87 -14.64 13.53 6.15
C GLN A 87 -14.32 15.01 6.33
N SER A 88 -15.31 15.84 6.66
CA SER A 88 -15.14 17.31 6.75
C SER A 88 -14.07 17.75 7.75
N PHE A 89 -13.80 16.93 8.77
CA PHE A 89 -12.75 17.17 9.77
C PHE A 89 -11.37 16.66 9.36
N ILE A 90 -11.22 15.99 8.22
CA ILE A 90 -9.93 15.54 7.70
C ILE A 90 -9.39 16.59 6.73
N LEU A 91 -8.51 17.43 7.23
CA LEU A 91 -7.77 18.41 6.42
C LEU A 91 -6.46 17.76 5.93
N LYS A 92 -6.41 17.46 4.63
CA LYS A 92 -5.24 16.82 4.00
C LYS A 92 -4.03 17.76 4.08
N GLY A 93 -2.97 17.32 4.77
CA GLY A 93 -1.74 18.10 4.90
C GLY A 93 -1.74 19.10 6.05
N VAL A 94 -2.66 19.01 7.01
CA VAL A 94 -2.67 19.93 8.16
C VAL A 94 -1.35 19.92 8.95
N ASN A 95 -0.68 18.75 9.03
CA ASN A 95 0.62 18.60 9.70
C ASN A 95 1.81 18.72 8.74
N SER A 96 1.61 19.05 7.46
CA SER A 96 2.74 19.15 6.53
C SER A 96 3.56 20.43 6.70
N GLY A 97 3.13 21.36 7.56
CA GLY A 97 3.82 22.64 7.77
C GLY A 97 3.65 23.63 6.61
N TYR A 98 2.79 23.31 5.64
CA TYR A 98 2.49 24.14 4.47
C TYR A 98 1.08 24.75 4.61
N SER A 99 0.95 26.01 4.25
CA SER A 99 -0.33 26.70 4.12
C SER A 99 -1.11 26.13 2.92
N PRO A 100 -2.46 26.11 2.94
CA PRO A 100 -3.27 25.70 1.79
C PRO A 100 -2.98 26.48 0.50
N ASN A 101 -2.41 27.69 0.62
CA ASN A 101 -2.00 28.54 -0.50
C ASN A 101 -0.55 28.32 -0.94
N ASP A 102 0.24 27.52 -0.23
CA ASP A 102 1.57 27.17 -0.69
C ASP A 102 1.42 26.23 -1.89
N ILE A 103 1.88 26.71 -3.05
CA ILE A 103 1.98 25.89 -4.25
C ILE A 103 2.79 24.66 -3.86
N ARG A 104 2.16 23.48 -3.90
CA ARG A 104 2.88 22.21 -3.78
C ARG A 104 3.90 22.20 -4.90
N GLN A 105 5.15 22.55 -4.61
CA GLN A 105 6.25 22.18 -5.47
C GLN A 105 6.09 20.67 -5.67
N GLU A 106 5.98 20.24 -6.92
CA GLU A 106 6.01 18.82 -7.25
C GLU A 106 7.14 18.20 -6.43
N ASN A 107 6.91 17.03 -5.82
CA ASN A 107 7.93 16.38 -5.00
C ASN A 107 9.18 16.19 -5.86
N VAL A 108 10.11 17.15 -5.83
CA VAL A 108 11.36 17.07 -6.55
C VAL A 108 12.11 15.97 -5.85
N SER A 109 12.18 14.80 -6.51
CA SER A 109 13.00 13.71 -6.00
C SER A 109 14.45 14.16 -6.14
N ILE A 110 15.00 14.69 -5.05
CA ILE A 110 16.40 15.06 -5.01
C ILE A 110 17.21 13.78 -4.95
N SER A 111 18.09 13.57 -5.95
CA SER A 111 19.02 12.44 -5.92
C SER A 111 20.12 12.71 -4.89
N LEU A 112 20.46 11.70 -4.09
CA LEU A 112 21.59 11.80 -3.17
C LEU A 112 22.92 12.02 -3.90
N SER A 113 23.04 11.54 -5.13
CA SER A 113 24.25 11.73 -5.96
C SER A 113 24.44 13.19 -6.38
N ASP A 114 23.38 13.99 -6.38
CA ASP A 114 23.42 15.41 -6.75
C ASP A 114 23.70 16.31 -5.54
N GLN A 115 23.88 15.74 -4.35
CA GLN A 115 24.14 16.48 -3.12
C GLN A 115 25.63 16.50 -2.79
N SER A 116 26.09 17.62 -2.22
CA SER A 116 27.47 17.69 -1.77
C SER A 116 27.68 16.80 -0.54
N VAL A 117 28.89 16.25 -0.39
CA VAL A 117 29.26 15.46 0.79
C VAL A 117 29.09 16.28 2.06
N ALA A 118 29.39 17.59 2.01
CA ALA A 118 29.25 18.49 3.14
C ALA A 118 27.78 18.61 3.60
N ASP A 119 26.83 18.74 2.67
CA ASP A 119 25.41 18.83 3.00
C ASP A 119 24.88 17.54 3.64
N VAL A 120 25.28 16.39 3.09
CA VAL A 120 24.92 15.09 3.65
C VAL A 120 25.48 14.94 5.07
N MET A 121 26.73 15.32 5.31
CA MET A 121 27.35 15.27 6.63
C MET A 121 26.66 16.23 7.62
N ASN A 122 26.30 17.44 7.19
CA ASN A 122 25.56 18.39 8.02
C ASN A 122 24.20 17.84 8.46
N VAL A 123 23.48 17.15 7.57
CA VAL A 123 22.20 16.48 7.91
C VAL A 123 22.45 15.38 8.94
N ILE A 124 23.47 14.55 8.73
CA ILE A 124 23.83 13.48 9.67
C ILE A 124 24.14 14.05 11.05
N ASP A 125 24.94 15.10 11.13
CA ASP A 125 25.33 15.71 12.40
C ASP A 125 24.15 16.37 13.10
N ARG A 126 23.23 16.98 12.34
CA ARG A 126 21.97 17.50 12.89
C ARG A 126 21.10 16.39 13.48
N VAL A 127 20.97 15.26 12.79
CA VAL A 127 20.21 14.10 13.30
C VAL A 127 20.85 13.54 14.55
N LYS A 128 22.19 13.37 14.57
CA LYS A 128 22.94 12.91 15.75
C LYS A 128 22.81 13.87 16.93
N SER A 129 22.86 15.18 16.69
CA SER A 129 22.69 16.20 17.73
C SER A 129 21.29 16.14 18.35
N ILE A 130 20.25 15.98 17.53
CA ILE A 130 18.87 15.81 18.02
C ILE A 130 18.75 14.50 18.81
N TYR A 131 19.31 13.41 18.29
CA TYR A 131 19.32 12.13 18.98
C TYR A 131 20.01 12.27 20.35
N ASN A 132 21.25 12.74 20.41
CA ASN A 132 21.99 12.88 21.68
C ASN A 132 21.37 13.88 22.66
N GLY A 133 20.77 14.97 22.17
CA GLY A 133 20.21 16.04 23.01
C GLY A 133 18.76 15.83 23.44
N LYS A 134 18.02 14.93 22.77
CA LYS A 134 16.60 14.68 23.02
C LYS A 134 16.23 13.20 22.99
N HIS A 135 17.19 12.29 23.17
CA HIS A 135 16.89 10.87 23.31
C HIS A 135 16.04 10.67 24.57
N ILE A 136 14.74 10.53 24.36
CA ILE A 136 13.86 10.00 25.39
C ILE A 136 13.89 8.50 25.14
N GLU A 137 14.57 7.77 26.02
CA GLU A 137 14.44 6.30 26.06
C GLU A 137 12.93 5.98 26.12
N PRO A 138 12.40 5.20 25.16
CA PRO A 138 11.01 4.80 25.22
C PRO A 138 10.75 4.13 26.55
N THR A 139 9.95 4.77 27.41
CA THR A 139 9.62 4.19 28.70
C THR A 139 8.65 3.04 28.45
N GLU A 140 9.09 1.80 28.69
CA GLU A 140 8.22 0.63 28.61
C GLU A 140 7.26 0.61 29.80
N LYS A 141 6.21 1.43 29.72
CA LYS A 141 5.15 1.45 30.71
C LYS A 141 3.95 0.67 30.19
N ILE A 142 3.71 -0.48 30.79
CA ILE A 142 2.53 -1.30 30.52
C ILE A 142 1.50 -1.03 31.62
N CYS A 143 0.36 -0.48 31.24
CA CYS A 143 -0.77 -0.30 32.16
C CYS A 143 -1.85 -1.35 31.90
N THR A 144 -2.83 -1.43 32.79
CA THR A 144 -4.06 -2.20 32.59
C THR A 144 -5.25 -1.35 33.00
N HIS A 145 -6.42 -1.67 32.44
CA HIS A 145 -7.67 -1.01 32.76
C HIS A 145 -8.75 -2.05 33.04
N PRO A 146 -9.54 -1.91 34.14
CA PRO A 146 -10.48 -2.93 34.60
C PRO A 146 -11.61 -3.23 33.61
N ILE A 147 -11.99 -2.26 32.77
CA ILE A 147 -13.12 -2.38 31.82
C ILE A 147 -13.04 -3.54 30.83
N VAL A 148 -11.83 -4.05 30.54
CA VAL A 148 -11.63 -5.17 29.61
C VAL A 148 -11.17 -6.46 30.31
N GLU A 149 -11.06 -6.47 31.64
CA GLU A 149 -10.60 -7.65 32.37
C GLU A 149 -11.59 -8.81 32.30
N ASP A 150 -12.88 -8.53 32.40
CA ASP A 150 -13.94 -9.55 32.34
C ASP A 150 -14.01 -10.17 30.93
N GLU A 151 -13.94 -9.34 29.89
CA GLU A 151 -13.85 -9.79 28.51
C GLU A 151 -12.57 -10.60 28.25
N MET A 152 -11.44 -10.22 28.86
CA MET A 152 -10.17 -10.94 28.68
C MET A 152 -10.15 -12.31 29.36
N LYS A 153 -10.92 -12.49 30.44
CA LYS A 153 -11.13 -13.79 31.13
C LYS A 153 -12.09 -14.71 30.37
N SER A 154 -12.86 -14.18 29.42
CA SER A 154 -13.82 -14.97 28.66
C SER A 154 -13.11 -16.07 27.84
N PRO A 155 -13.56 -17.33 27.95
CA PRO A 155 -13.03 -18.43 27.15
C PRO A 155 -13.49 -18.36 25.68
N ILE A 156 -14.45 -17.47 25.36
CA ILE A 156 -15.05 -17.32 24.02
C ILE A 156 -14.02 -16.75 23.02
N TYR A 157 -13.06 -15.96 23.51
CA TYR A 157 -12.10 -15.28 22.65
C TYR A 157 -10.82 -16.09 22.42
N GLY A 158 -10.42 -16.17 21.14
CA GLY A 158 -9.11 -16.72 20.74
C GLY A 158 -7.94 -15.77 21.02
N ASP A 159 -6.72 -16.27 20.86
CA ASP A 159 -5.47 -15.57 21.20
C ASP A 159 -5.30 -14.21 20.51
N LYS A 160 -5.79 -14.07 19.28
CA LYS A 160 -5.75 -12.80 18.54
C LYS A 160 -6.58 -11.72 19.22
N THR A 161 -7.83 -12.04 19.57
CA THR A 161 -8.75 -11.12 20.24
C THR A 161 -8.25 -10.76 21.63
N LYS A 162 -7.71 -11.73 22.38
CA LYS A 162 -7.08 -11.49 23.69
C LYS A 162 -5.87 -10.56 23.60
N LYS A 163 -5.05 -10.70 22.54
CA LYS A 163 -3.94 -9.75 22.28
C LYS A 163 -4.44 -8.34 22.04
N HIS A 164 -5.51 -8.17 21.26
CA HIS A 164 -6.13 -6.86 21.05
C HIS A 164 -6.70 -6.27 22.35
N LEU A 165 -7.39 -7.07 23.16
CA LEU A 165 -7.90 -6.64 24.47
C LEU A 165 -6.77 -6.19 25.40
N LYS A 166 -5.64 -6.90 25.43
CA LYS A 166 -4.46 -6.51 26.21
C LYS A 166 -3.88 -5.16 25.74
N GLN A 167 -3.81 -4.93 24.42
CA GLN A 167 -3.36 -3.65 23.86
C GLN A 167 -4.31 -2.51 24.24
N ILE A 168 -5.63 -2.73 24.11
CA ILE A 168 -6.66 -1.77 24.50
C ILE A 168 -6.57 -1.46 25.99
N SER A 169 -6.41 -2.48 26.84
CA SER A 169 -6.25 -2.34 28.29
C SER A 169 -5.08 -1.42 28.63
N SER A 170 -3.94 -1.59 27.96
CA SER A 170 -2.75 -0.76 28.18
C SER A 170 -2.96 0.70 27.76
N VAL A 171 -3.57 0.92 26.59
CA VAL A 171 -3.90 2.28 26.13
C VAL A 171 -4.87 2.97 27.10
N LEU A 172 -5.93 2.29 27.53
CA LEU A 172 -6.91 2.85 28.46
C LEU A 172 -6.30 3.13 29.84
N GLY A 173 -5.42 2.26 30.32
CA GLY A 173 -4.70 2.46 31.59
C GLY A 173 -3.85 3.73 31.55
N LEU A 174 -3.11 3.95 30.48
CA LEU A 174 -2.34 5.18 30.27
C LEU A 174 -3.24 6.41 30.18
N LEU A 175 -4.33 6.33 29.41
CA LEU A 175 -5.28 7.45 29.27
C LEU A 175 -5.92 7.84 30.61
N SER A 176 -6.22 6.85 31.47
CA SER A 176 -6.76 7.08 32.81
C SER A 176 -5.73 7.78 33.70
N GLU A 177 -4.50 7.27 33.72
CA GLU A 177 -3.41 7.82 34.53
C GLU A 177 -3.09 9.28 34.17
N TYR A 178 -3.01 9.59 32.88
CA TYR A 178 -2.78 10.96 32.39
C TYR A 178 -4.05 11.83 32.41
N ASN A 179 -5.16 11.35 33.00
CA ASN A 179 -6.44 12.06 33.12
C ASN A 179 -7.04 12.52 31.77
N LEU A 180 -6.73 11.82 30.68
CA LEU A 180 -7.18 12.16 29.32
C LEU A 180 -8.61 11.69 29.04
N LEU A 181 -9.13 10.74 29.83
CA LEU A 181 -10.50 10.21 29.68
C LEU A 181 -11.59 11.25 30.01
N LYS A 182 -11.30 12.28 30.81
CA LYS A 182 -12.30 13.30 31.21
C LYS A 182 -12.56 14.38 30.16
N LYS A 183 -11.71 14.50 29.12
CA LYS A 183 -11.79 15.55 28.09
C LYS A 183 -12.11 15.04 26.69
N ILE A 184 -12.08 13.73 26.46
CA ILE A 184 -12.24 13.16 25.14
C ILE A 184 -13.43 12.22 25.18
N LEU A 185 -14.49 12.56 24.44
CA LEU A 185 -15.51 11.59 24.04
C LEU A 185 -14.81 10.60 23.08
N VAL A 186 -14.16 9.59 23.65
CA VAL A 186 -13.39 8.61 22.88
C VAL A 186 -14.38 7.65 22.22
N LEU A 187 -14.75 7.90 20.98
CA LEU A 187 -15.34 6.90 20.09
C LEU A 187 -14.25 5.92 19.65
N LEU A 188 -13.88 4.98 20.53
CA LEU A 188 -13.05 3.83 20.15
C LEU A 188 -13.92 2.89 19.32
N LYS A 189 -13.77 2.96 18.00
CA LYS A 189 -14.31 1.94 17.10
C LYS A 189 -13.46 0.69 17.27
N LEU A 190 -13.90 -0.20 18.16
CA LEU A 190 -13.37 -1.55 18.30
C LEU A 190 -13.66 -2.28 16.98
N GLY A 191 -12.64 -2.44 16.15
CA GLY A 191 -12.68 -3.30 14.98
C GLY A 191 -12.79 -4.75 15.42
N LEU A 192 -13.95 -5.13 15.91
CA LEU A 192 -14.36 -6.53 15.97
C LEU A 192 -14.65 -6.90 14.51
N ASP A 193 -13.70 -7.60 13.90
CA ASP A 193 -13.94 -8.27 12.63
C ASP A 193 -15.13 -9.21 12.85
N GLU A 194 -16.26 -8.91 12.21
CA GLU A 194 -17.40 -9.81 12.17
C GLU A 194 -16.93 -11.13 11.57
N VAL A 195 -16.90 -12.16 12.40
CA VAL A 195 -16.71 -13.55 11.95
C VAL A 195 -18.00 -13.94 11.25
N HIS A 196 -17.97 -13.94 9.91
CA HIS A 196 -18.96 -14.63 9.07
C HIS A 196 -18.67 -16.13 9.04
#